data_AF-A0A7S0AF87-F1
#
_entry.id   AF-A0A7S0AF87-F1
#
_cell.length_a   1.000
_cell.length_b   1.000
_cell.length_c   1.000
_cell.angle_alpha   90.00
_cell.angle_beta   90.00
_cell.angle_gamma   90.00
#
_symmetry.space_group_name_H-M   'P 1'
#
loop_
_entity.id
_entity.type
_entity.pdbx_description
1 polymer ?
#
loop_
_entity_poly.entity_id
_entity_poly.type
_entity_poly.pdbx_seq_one_letter_code
_entity_poly.pdbx_strand_id
1 'polypeptide(L)'
;MGDLWLAQPLKRGPSDSGKKSTAICIPFGQFGIDTTILAPMNSFEHVPWQNGPYFDHDMSAAPEWRSWPSLRMHLSSSELERFAECVGGGTDGGLLSLHEKKITFVVRHKEKLAQSRRCRLKEIRWDKKLGKWLVSCSFV
;
A
#
# COMPACT_ATOMS: atom_id res chain seq x y z
N MET A 1 6.62 -23.63 0.98
CA MET A 1 5.88 -22.35 1.01
C MET A 1 5.04 -22.31 -0.25
N GLY A 2 3.75 -21.94 -0.16
CA GLY A 2 2.87 -21.87 -1.34
C GLY A 2 2.60 -20.42 -1.70
N ASP A 3 2.80 -20.06 -2.95
CA ASP A 3 2.52 -18.71 -3.45
C ASP A 3 1.01 -18.51 -3.61
N LEU A 4 0.49 -17.43 -3.04
CA LEU A 4 -0.91 -17.05 -3.13
C LEU A 4 -1.13 -16.20 -4.39
N TRP A 5 -1.89 -16.72 -5.36
CA TRP A 5 -2.19 -16.03 -6.60
C TRP A 5 -3.62 -15.47 -6.57
N LEU A 6 -3.78 -14.22 -7.02
CA LEU A 6 -5.09 -13.67 -7.37
C LEU A 6 -5.53 -14.29 -8.69
N ALA A 7 -6.44 -15.26 -8.64
CA ALA A 7 -7.03 -15.89 -9.81
C ALA A 7 -8.48 -15.44 -9.98
N GLN A 8 -8.85 -15.04 -11.20
CA GLN A 8 -10.25 -14.79 -11.54
C GLN A 8 -10.85 -16.05 -12.19
N PRO A 9 -11.95 -16.61 -11.66
CA PRO A 9 -12.66 -17.70 -12.32
C PRO A 9 -13.25 -17.23 -13.65
N LEU A 10 -13.12 -18.05 -14.69
CA LEU A 10 -13.70 -17.77 -16.01
C LEU A 10 -15.23 -17.99 -16.03
N LYS A 11 -15.77 -18.80 -15.11
CA LYS A 11 -17.21 -19.05 -14.97
C LYS A 11 -17.79 -18.11 -13.90
N ARG A 12 -18.79 -17.30 -14.29
CA ARG A 12 -19.61 -16.56 -13.32
C ARG A 12 -20.59 -17.55 -12.66
N GLY A 13 -20.78 -17.44 -11.35
CA GLY A 13 -21.63 -18.35 -10.58
C GLY A 13 -23.12 -18.30 -10.99
N PRO A 14 -23.96 -19.17 -10.44
CA PRO A 14 -25.36 -19.35 -10.86
C PRO A 14 -26.26 -18.11 -10.71
N SER A 15 -25.79 -17.05 -10.04
CA SER A 15 -26.50 -15.78 -9.80
C SER A 15 -26.59 -14.84 -11.01
N ASP A 16 -25.84 -15.08 -12.09
CA ASP A 16 -25.73 -14.15 -13.23
C ASP A 16 -26.50 -14.60 -14.50
N SER A 17 -27.35 -15.63 -14.37
CA SER A 17 -28.08 -16.30 -15.47
C SER A 17 -29.08 -15.42 -16.26
N GLY A 18 -29.20 -14.12 -15.94
CA GLY A 18 -30.11 -13.19 -16.62
C GLY A 18 -29.48 -11.90 -17.18
N LYS A 19 -28.17 -11.65 -16.97
CA LYS A 19 -27.53 -10.42 -17.47
C LYS A 19 -26.74 -10.70 -18.75
N LYS A 20 -26.97 -9.90 -19.80
CA LYS A 20 -26.21 -9.94 -21.06
C LYS A 20 -24.72 -10.07 -20.77
N SER A 21 -24.10 -11.10 -21.35
CA SER A 21 -22.66 -11.37 -21.27
C SER A 21 -21.86 -10.15 -21.74
N THR A 22 -21.40 -9.32 -20.81
CA THR A 22 -20.33 -8.36 -21.09
C THR A 22 -19.02 -9.13 -21.19
N ALA A 23 -18.48 -9.21 -22.40
CA ALA A 23 -17.14 -9.72 -22.62
C ALA A 23 -16.16 -8.91 -21.77
N ILE A 24 -15.39 -9.59 -20.92
CA ILE A 24 -14.33 -8.96 -20.16
C ILE A 24 -13.10 -8.96 -21.07
N CYS A 25 -12.72 -7.79 -21.57
CA CYS A 25 -11.47 -7.63 -22.32
C CYS A 25 -10.30 -7.66 -21.35
N ILE A 26 -9.37 -8.59 -21.55
CA ILE A 26 -8.17 -8.73 -20.73
C ILE A 26 -6.96 -8.44 -21.63
N PRO A 27 -6.02 -7.59 -21.20
CA PRO A 27 -4.82 -7.31 -21.98
C PRO A 27 -3.98 -8.58 -22.20
N PHE A 28 -3.60 -8.82 -23.45
CA PHE A 28 -2.71 -9.91 -23.84
C PHE A 28 -1.33 -9.76 -23.19
N GLY A 29 -0.70 -10.89 -22.81
CA GLY A 29 0.68 -10.88 -22.28
C GLY A 29 0.82 -10.54 -20.80
N GLN A 30 -0.27 -10.29 -20.07
CA GLN A 30 -0.24 -10.04 -18.62
C GLN A 30 -0.72 -11.24 -17.78
N PHE A 31 -1.53 -12.11 -18.38
CA PHE A 31 -2.15 -13.25 -17.70
C PHE A 31 -1.92 -14.55 -18.48
N GLY A 32 -1.57 -15.61 -17.75
CA GLY A 32 -1.66 -16.98 -18.19
C GLY A 32 -3.11 -17.43 -18.08
N ILE A 33 -3.58 -18.09 -19.13
CA ILE A 33 -4.95 -18.59 -19.21
C ILE A 33 -4.88 -20.11 -19.08
N ASP A 34 -5.49 -20.64 -18.04
CA ASP A 34 -5.83 -22.05 -17.94
C ASP A 34 -7.35 -22.21 -18.17
N THR A 35 -7.79 -23.42 -18.48
CA THR A 35 -9.18 -23.79 -18.78
C THR A 35 -10.21 -23.30 -17.76
N THR A 36 -9.80 -23.04 -16.52
CA THR A 36 -10.69 -22.61 -15.43
C THR A 36 -10.36 -21.25 -14.83
N ILE A 37 -9.14 -20.73 -15.05
CA ILE A 37 -8.62 -19.56 -14.32
C ILE A 37 -7.78 -18.63 -15.20
N LEU A 38 -7.82 -17.35 -14.84
CA LEU A 38 -6.84 -16.35 -15.27
C LEU A 38 -5.86 -16.10 -14.13
N ALA A 39 -4.57 -16.30 -14.37
CA ALA A 39 -3.50 -16.03 -13.40
C ALA A 39 -2.50 -15.02 -13.99
N PRO A 40 -1.96 -14.08 -13.19
CA PRO A 40 -0.90 -13.18 -13.65
C PRO A 40 0.35 -13.95 -14.06
N MET A 41 1.00 -13.54 -15.16
CA MET A 41 2.31 -14.13 -15.54
C MET A 41 3.49 -13.48 -14.82
N ASN A 42 3.31 -12.23 -14.37
CA ASN A 42 4.34 -11.47 -13.69
C ASN A 42 4.09 -11.43 -12.19
N SER A 43 5.17 -11.42 -11.41
CA SER A 43 5.08 -11.08 -9.99
C SER A 43 4.61 -9.63 -9.85
N PHE A 44 3.60 -9.41 -9.01
CA PHE A 44 3.14 -8.05 -8.68
C PHE A 44 3.95 -7.40 -7.58
N GLU A 45 5.04 -8.02 -7.10
CA GLU A 45 5.80 -7.55 -5.94
C GLU A 45 6.25 -6.08 -6.07
N HIS A 46 6.63 -5.65 -7.28
CA HIS A 46 7.03 -4.27 -7.59
C HIS A 46 5.91 -3.41 -8.17
N VAL A 47 4.67 -3.89 -8.18
CA VAL A 47 3.51 -3.14 -8.67
C VAL A 47 2.75 -2.57 -7.48
N PRO A 48 2.55 -1.25 -7.39
CA PRO A 48 1.80 -0.66 -6.29
C PRO A 48 0.32 -1.06 -6.36
N TRP A 49 -0.18 -1.70 -5.30
CA TRP A 49 -1.59 -2.13 -5.23
C TRP A 49 -2.57 -1.01 -4.91
N GLN A 50 -2.08 0.11 -4.38
CA GLN A 50 -2.92 1.23 -3.96
C GLN A 50 -2.38 2.53 -4.54
N ASN A 51 -3.29 3.29 -5.16
CA ASN A 51 -3.05 4.67 -5.58
C ASN A 51 -3.34 5.62 -4.40
N GLY A 52 -2.59 6.72 -4.33
CA GLY A 52 -2.76 7.76 -3.31
C GLY A 52 -1.43 8.35 -2.87
N PRO A 53 -1.44 9.30 -1.92
CA PRO A 53 -0.22 9.74 -1.27
C PRO A 53 0.43 8.53 -0.58
N TYR A 54 1.67 8.21 -0.97
CA TYR A 54 2.41 7.09 -0.43
C TYR A 54 3.79 7.51 0.05
N PHE A 55 4.27 6.83 1.09
CA PHE A 55 5.64 6.95 1.55
C PHE A 55 6.33 5.59 1.47
N ASP A 56 7.42 5.54 0.70
CA ASP A 56 8.25 4.35 0.56
C ASP A 56 9.26 4.32 1.70
N HIS A 57 9.18 3.29 2.54
CA HIS A 57 10.08 3.09 3.67
C HIS A 57 10.73 1.71 3.60
N ASP A 58 11.95 1.61 4.09
CA ASP A 58 12.64 0.33 4.19
C ASP A 58 12.07 -0.45 5.38
N MET A 59 11.43 -1.58 5.08
CA MET A 59 10.86 -2.49 6.08
C MET A 59 11.57 -3.84 6.10
N SER A 60 12.77 -3.93 5.51
CA SER A 60 13.55 -5.17 5.44
C SER A 60 13.80 -5.79 6.81
N ALA A 61 13.99 -4.95 7.84
CA ALA A 61 14.17 -5.37 9.23
C ALA A 61 12.87 -5.75 9.96
N ALA A 62 11.70 -5.59 9.34
CA ALA A 62 10.40 -5.79 9.96
C ALA A 62 9.41 -6.51 9.02
N PRO A 63 9.65 -7.76 8.61
CA PRO A 63 8.86 -8.43 7.56
C PRO A 63 7.37 -8.60 7.90
N GLU A 64 7.02 -8.70 9.18
CA GLU A 64 5.65 -8.85 9.69
C GLU A 64 4.90 -7.53 9.93
N TRP A 65 5.49 -6.37 9.60
CA TRP A 65 4.96 -5.04 9.92
C TRP A 65 3.50 -4.81 9.52
N ARG A 66 3.05 -5.46 8.43
CA ARG A 66 1.67 -5.35 7.91
C ARG A 66 0.61 -5.92 8.86
N SER A 67 1.01 -6.83 9.74
CA SER A 67 0.14 -7.46 10.75
C SER A 67 -0.01 -6.64 12.03
N TRP A 68 0.85 -5.65 12.23
CA TRP A 68 0.83 -4.82 13.44
C TRP A 68 -0.42 -3.93 13.46
N PRO A 69 -0.81 -3.41 14.63
CA PRO A 69 -1.88 -2.41 14.73
C PRO A 69 -1.40 -1.00 14.37
N SER A 70 -0.10 -0.76 14.48
CA SER A 70 0.54 0.54 14.26
C SER A 70 1.98 0.38 13.82
N LEU A 71 2.51 1.41 13.18
CA LEU A 71 3.88 1.49 12.71
C LEU A 71 4.58 2.68 13.36
N ARG A 72 5.85 2.50 13.70
CA ARG A 72 6.74 3.56 14.19
C ARG A 72 7.98 3.59 13.33
N MET A 73 8.33 4.77 12.83
CA MET A 73 9.48 4.99 11.96
C MET A 73 10.34 6.08 12.56
N HIS A 74 11.65 5.88 12.55
CA HIS A 74 12.63 6.90 12.96
C HIS A 74 13.26 7.50 11.72
N LEU A 75 12.89 8.74 11.42
CA LEU A 75 13.27 9.46 10.21
C LEU A 75 14.32 10.54 10.54
N SER A 76 15.31 10.71 9.67
CA SER A 76 16.11 11.94 9.64
C SER A 76 15.25 13.15 9.28
N SER A 77 15.76 14.37 9.43
CA SER A 77 15.03 15.57 8.98
C SER A 77 14.75 15.54 7.48
N SER A 78 15.70 15.09 6.65
CA SER A 78 15.50 14.96 5.20
C SER A 78 14.52 13.84 4.83
N GLU A 79 14.42 12.79 5.63
CA GLU A 79 13.37 11.77 5.49
C GLU A 79 12.00 12.30 5.89
N LEU A 80 11.93 13.14 6.92
CA LEU A 80 10.69 13.77 7.35
C LEU A 80 10.18 14.79 6.32
N GLU A 81 11.06 15.57 5.69
CA GLU A 81 10.72 16.47 4.60
C GLU A 81 10.13 15.71 3.41
N ARG A 82 10.82 14.64 2.97
CA ARG A 82 10.29 13.74 1.93
C ARG A 82 8.95 13.13 2.32
N PHE A 83 8.79 12.72 3.57
CA PHE A 83 7.51 12.25 4.08
C PHE A 83 6.43 13.34 3.94
N ALA A 84 6.72 14.57 4.38
CA ALA A 84 5.81 15.71 4.26
C ALA A 84 5.43 16.02 2.81
N GLU A 85 6.37 15.98 1.87
CA GLU A 85 6.10 16.17 0.44
C GLU A 85 5.20 15.08 -0.11
N CYS A 86 5.52 13.81 0.19
CA CYS A 86 4.80 12.65 -0.31
C CYS A 86 3.35 12.56 0.21
N VAL A 87 3.15 12.85 1.49
CA VAL A 87 1.84 12.65 2.14
C VAL A 87 1.09 13.94 2.44
N GLY A 88 1.81 15.05 2.67
CA GLY A 88 1.23 16.36 3.00
C GLY A 88 1.27 17.38 1.86
N GLY A 89 2.02 17.15 0.78
CA GLY A 89 2.20 18.10 -0.33
C GLY A 89 0.94 18.41 -1.14
N GLY A 90 -0.08 17.55 -1.05
CA GLY A 90 -1.39 17.78 -1.68
C GLY A 90 -2.46 18.39 -0.76
N THR A 91 -2.10 18.76 0.47
CA THR A 91 -3.06 19.20 1.50
C THR A 91 -2.74 20.60 2.01
N ASP A 92 -3.71 21.51 1.95
CA ASP A 92 -3.62 22.81 2.61
C ASP A 92 -3.39 22.61 4.12
N GLY A 93 -2.17 22.89 4.57
CA GLY A 93 -1.70 22.74 5.95
C GLY A 93 -0.69 21.62 6.21
N GLY A 94 -0.19 20.90 5.19
CA GLY A 94 0.94 19.97 5.30
C GLY A 94 0.73 18.86 6.36
N LEU A 95 1.79 18.52 7.12
CA LEU A 95 1.75 17.45 8.14
C LEU A 95 0.73 17.70 9.27
N LEU A 96 0.49 18.96 9.65
CA LEU A 96 -0.52 19.32 10.64
C LEU A 96 -1.91 18.91 10.19
N SER A 97 -2.23 19.20 8.92
CA SER A 97 -3.52 18.85 8.34
C SER A 97 -3.76 17.34 8.28
N LEU A 98 -2.70 16.53 8.07
CA LEU A 98 -2.80 15.08 8.08
C LEU A 98 -3.30 14.55 9.43
N HIS A 99 -2.78 15.11 10.52
CA HIS A 99 -3.15 14.71 11.88
C HIS A 99 -4.56 15.22 12.24
N GLU A 100 -4.83 16.52 12.05
CA GLU A 100 -6.11 17.14 12.44
C GLU A 100 -7.29 16.59 11.64
N LYS A 101 -7.13 16.48 10.31
CA LYS A 101 -8.17 15.99 9.41
C LYS A 101 -8.20 14.46 9.29
N LYS A 102 -7.32 13.75 10.04
CA LYS A 102 -7.19 12.28 10.04
C LYS A 102 -7.06 11.69 8.64
N ILE A 103 -6.29 12.37 7.79
CA ILE A 103 -6.11 11.99 6.39
C ILE A 103 -5.39 10.65 6.32
N THR A 104 -5.91 9.77 5.47
CA THR A 104 -5.33 8.45 5.24
C THR A 104 -4.29 8.51 4.13
N PHE A 105 -3.13 7.90 4.35
CA PHE A 105 -2.08 7.73 3.36
C PHE A 105 -1.54 6.30 3.39
N VAL A 106 -0.73 5.94 2.41
CA VAL A 106 -0.18 4.59 2.26
C VAL A 106 1.29 4.58 2.68
N VAL A 107 1.68 3.62 3.51
CA VAL A 107 3.10 3.27 3.68
C VAL A 107 3.37 2.02 2.86
N ARG A 108 4.49 2.00 2.11
CA ARG A 108 4.89 0.87 1.27
C ARG A 108 6.31 0.44 1.61
N HIS A 109 6.58 -0.85 1.44
CA HIS A 109 7.94 -1.35 1.43
C HIS A 109 8.64 -0.83 0.17
N LYS A 110 9.79 -0.16 0.33
CA LYS A 110 10.52 0.49 -0.77
C LYS A 110 10.83 -0.43 -1.96
N GLU A 111 11.23 -1.67 -1.69
CA GLU A 111 11.55 -2.66 -2.73
C GLU A 111 10.34 -3.53 -3.15
N LYS A 112 9.35 -3.71 -2.28
CA LYS A 112 8.21 -4.61 -2.49
C LYS A 112 6.92 -3.80 -2.49
N LEU A 113 6.72 -2.96 -3.51
CA LEU A 113 5.67 -1.93 -3.55
C LEU A 113 4.24 -2.47 -3.34
N ALA A 114 3.97 -3.74 -3.68
CA ALA A 114 2.71 -4.41 -3.36
C ALA A 114 2.48 -4.51 -1.84
N GLN A 115 3.55 -4.68 -1.05
CA GLN A 115 3.50 -4.68 0.40
C GLN A 115 3.26 -3.26 0.90
N SER A 116 1.98 -2.95 1.08
CA SER A 116 1.52 -1.62 1.46
C SER A 116 0.39 -1.71 2.48
N ARG A 117 0.23 -0.65 3.28
CA ARG A 117 -0.92 -0.48 4.18
C ARG A 117 -1.33 0.98 4.30
N ARG A 118 -2.65 1.19 4.37
CA ARG A 118 -3.23 2.48 4.72
C ARG A 118 -3.09 2.74 6.20
N CYS A 119 -2.70 3.95 6.53
CA CYS A 119 -2.59 4.40 7.89
C CYS A 119 -3.01 5.86 8.03
N ARG A 120 -3.12 6.30 9.27
CA ARG A 120 -3.29 7.69 9.67
C ARG A 120 -2.12 8.11 10.53
N LEU A 121 -1.72 9.37 10.40
CA LEU A 121 -0.71 9.95 11.25
C LEU A 121 -1.24 10.06 12.67
N LYS A 122 -0.45 9.60 13.65
CA LYS A 122 -0.82 9.62 15.06
C LYS A 122 0.05 10.55 15.88
N GLU A 123 1.34 10.59 15.58
CA GLU A 123 2.31 11.41 16.32
C GLU A 123 3.53 11.70 15.45
N ILE A 124 4.06 12.91 15.57
CA ILE A 124 5.41 13.27 15.14
C ILE A 124 6.10 13.93 16.32
N ARG A 125 7.24 13.39 16.75
CA ARG A 125 8.05 14.00 17.82
C ARG A 125 9.53 13.78 17.62
N TRP A 126 10.36 14.66 18.15
CA TRP A 126 11.81 14.51 18.13
C TRP A 126 12.27 13.52 19.22
N ASP A 127 12.93 12.44 18.81
CA ASP A 127 13.61 11.50 19.68
C ASP A 127 15.04 11.97 19.96
N LYS A 128 15.22 12.63 21.10
CA LYS A 128 16.52 13.18 21.53
C LYS A 128 17.62 12.13 21.67
N LYS A 129 17.27 10.87 21.97
CA LYS A 129 18.28 9.81 22.19
C LYS A 129 18.90 9.36 20.87
N LEU A 130 18.07 9.32 19.82
CA LEU A 130 18.49 8.86 18.50
C LEU A 130 18.81 10.01 17.54
N GLY A 131 18.49 11.25 17.91
CA GLY A 131 18.66 12.41 17.03
C GLY A 131 17.82 12.30 15.76
N LYS A 132 16.61 11.75 15.87
CA LYS A 132 15.70 11.46 14.75
C LYS A 132 14.26 11.82 15.11
N TRP A 133 13.44 12.05 14.08
CA TRP A 133 12.00 12.19 14.23
C TRP A 133 11.34 10.83 14.36
N LEU A 134 10.61 10.61 15.45
CA LEU A 134 9.68 9.49 15.56
C LEU A 134 8.37 9.87 14.89
N VAL A 135 8.00 9.11 13.86
CA VAL A 135 6.70 9.18 13.21
C VAL A 135 5.92 7.92 13.57
N SER A 136 4.79 8.10 14.25
CA SER A 136 3.87 7.00 14.61
C SER A 136 2.61 7.07 13.76
N CYS A 137 2.23 5.93 13.18
CA CYS A 137 1.05 5.79 12.35
C CYS A 137 0.16 4.64 12.86
N SER A 138 -1.16 4.79 12.79
CA SER A 138 -2.12 3.70 13.06
C SER A 138 -2.68 3.16 11.77
N PHE A 139 -2.68 1.84 11.58
CA PHE A 139 -3.28 1.24 10.40
C PHE A 139 -4.81 1.33 10.42
N VAL A 140 -5.40 1.49 9.23
CA VAL A 140 -6.86 1.52 8.99
C VAL A 140 -7.30 0.20 8.41
#